data_AF-A0A9E2VD73-F1
#
_entry.id   AF-A0A9E2VD73-F1
#
_cell.length_a   1.000
_cell.length_b   1.000
_cell.length_c   1.000
_cell.angle_alpha   90.00
_cell.angle_beta   90.00
_cell.angle_gamma   90.00
#
_symmetry.space_group_name_H-M   'P 1'
#
loop_
_entity.id
_entity.type
_entity.pdbx_description
1 polymer ?
#
loop_
_entity_poly.entity_id
_entity_poly.type
_entity_poly.pdbx_seq_one_letter_code
_entity_poly.pdbx_strand_id
1 'polypeptide(L)'
;MPMGLESSMSEEQLKEMGIKPEEITVEKSEEKKIEKELTPIDKEYKAAQERFSGLINLVNERYENPNSTIAESPEQLKSFEEHNKQILNFCVERGVKKGLGEKQLATLEAAAILHDLAKSGKPPEESANIQNYMLAAHGEIAANEVKSIFEQQPEMLTKILGENYSEEDVEKTISTIEEAIRCHMGPHPGFMTRILENVNKELQKKGEMEIKHPYPEEGNIVAETLLAADMGSLADRKGREKVLTIRLNVPFFRKQDEHLSGECQEFDIDLSPGEAALLSGFDSAEQARDMLEDEDDREWVNELIEESKKGQYTYSEEKINYHDAITKREQFETAKRLSKV
;
A
#
# COMPACT_ATOMS: atom_id res chain seq x y z
N MET A 1 -27.84 -17.76 -24.40
CA MET A 1 -28.18 -17.79 -25.84
C MET A 1 -27.99 -16.38 -26.38
N PRO A 2 -26.97 -16.10 -27.22
CA PRO A 2 -26.90 -14.84 -27.94
C PRO A 2 -27.63 -15.00 -29.29
N MET A 3 -28.63 -14.16 -29.55
CA MET A 3 -29.21 -14.02 -30.89
C MET A 3 -28.48 -12.88 -31.61
N GLY A 4 -27.81 -13.24 -32.70
CA GLY A 4 -27.22 -12.29 -33.64
C GLY A 4 -28.29 -11.59 -34.48
N LEU A 5 -27.92 -10.42 -35.00
CA LEU A 5 -28.54 -9.78 -36.14
C LEU A 5 -27.42 -9.05 -36.90
N GLU A 6 -26.74 -9.81 -37.75
CA GLU A 6 -26.18 -9.28 -38.98
C GLU A 6 -27.37 -8.90 -39.87
N SER A 7 -27.46 -7.64 -40.29
CA SER A 7 -28.27 -7.30 -41.48
C SER A 7 -27.33 -6.72 -42.53
N SER A 8 -26.66 -7.61 -43.26
CA SER A 8 -26.10 -7.26 -44.56
C SER A 8 -27.28 -7.13 -45.54
N MET A 9 -27.43 -5.94 -46.12
CA MET A 9 -28.39 -5.74 -47.22
C MET A 9 -27.96 -6.56 -48.42
N SER A 10 -28.91 -7.16 -49.14
CA SER A 10 -28.60 -8.01 -50.30
C SER A 10 -28.16 -7.15 -51.50
N GLU A 11 -27.32 -7.70 -52.38
CA GLU A 11 -26.81 -7.01 -53.58
C GLU A 11 -27.92 -6.53 -54.53
N GLU A 12 -29.12 -7.13 -54.47
CA GLU A 12 -30.29 -6.66 -55.21
C GLU A 12 -30.85 -5.34 -54.66
N GLN A 13 -30.76 -5.08 -53.36
CA GLN A 13 -31.20 -3.82 -52.74
C GLN A 13 -30.24 -2.66 -53.05
N LEU A 14 -28.94 -2.95 -53.20
CA LEU A 14 -27.93 -1.95 -53.57
C LEU A 14 -28.06 -1.51 -55.04
N LYS A 15 -28.55 -2.40 -55.92
CA LYS A 15 -28.78 -2.08 -57.34
C LYS A 15 -30.01 -1.18 -57.57
N GLU A 16 -31.06 -1.29 -56.77
CA GLU A 16 -32.23 -0.38 -56.86
C GLU A 16 -31.90 1.05 -56.41
N MET A 17 -30.86 1.24 -55.59
CA MET A 17 -30.41 2.55 -55.11
C MET A 17 -29.37 3.24 -56.02
N GLY A 18 -29.02 2.64 -57.16
CA GLY A 18 -28.13 3.25 -58.16
C GLY A 18 -26.65 3.37 -57.73
N ILE A 19 -26.22 2.64 -56.71
CA ILE A 19 -24.84 2.67 -56.19
C ILE A 19 -24.00 1.67 -57.00
N LYS A 20 -22.97 2.17 -57.69
CA LYS A 20 -22.04 1.31 -58.45
C LYS A 20 -21.07 0.58 -57.51
N PRO A 21 -20.73 -0.70 -57.74
CA PRO A 21 -19.94 -1.51 -56.81
C PRO A 21 -18.44 -1.18 -56.71
N GLU A 22 -17.99 -0.06 -57.28
CA GLU A 22 -16.55 0.23 -57.43
C GLU A 22 -15.99 1.25 -56.42
N GLU A 23 -16.80 1.71 -55.46
CA GLU A 23 -16.35 2.65 -54.41
C GLU A 23 -16.66 2.12 -53.01
N ILE A 24 -16.13 0.95 -52.66
CA ILE A 24 -15.94 0.56 -51.26
C ILE A 24 -14.54 -0.07 -51.11
N THR A 25 -13.50 0.78 -51.21
CA THR A 25 -12.24 0.46 -50.54
C THR A 25 -12.48 0.64 -49.05
N VAL A 26 -12.75 -0.48 -48.37
CA VAL A 26 -12.56 -0.58 -46.93
C VAL A 26 -11.05 -0.39 -46.70
N GLU A 27 -10.65 0.82 -46.36
CA GLU A 27 -9.39 1.03 -45.66
C GLU A 27 -9.48 0.22 -44.37
N LYS A 28 -8.88 -0.98 -44.40
CA LYS A 28 -8.42 -1.60 -43.17
C LYS A 28 -7.37 -0.66 -42.60
N SER A 29 -7.79 0.24 -41.72
CA SER A 29 -6.87 0.90 -40.82
C SER A 29 -6.17 -0.20 -40.05
N GLU A 30 -4.94 -0.52 -40.46
CA GLU A 30 -4.02 -1.25 -39.60
C GLU A 30 -3.90 -0.40 -38.33
N GLU A 31 -4.60 -0.80 -37.27
CA GLU A 31 -4.27 -0.41 -35.92
C GLU A 31 -2.84 -0.91 -35.67
N LYS A 32 -1.86 -0.09 -36.01
CA LYS A 32 -0.53 -0.20 -35.44
C LYS A 32 -0.74 -0.07 -33.93
N LYS A 33 -0.76 -1.20 -33.23
CA LYS A 33 -0.42 -1.25 -31.81
C LYS A 33 0.96 -0.62 -31.69
N ILE A 34 0.99 0.66 -31.35
CA ILE A 34 2.20 1.31 -30.88
C ILE A 34 2.50 0.62 -29.55
N GLU A 35 3.41 -0.36 -29.57
CA GLU A 35 3.99 -0.88 -28.33
C GLU A 35 4.60 0.31 -27.61
N LYS A 36 3.96 0.74 -26.52
CA LYS A 36 4.47 1.83 -25.68
C LYS A 36 5.80 1.35 -25.12
N GLU A 37 6.88 2.04 -25.49
CA GLU A 37 8.20 1.71 -24.96
C GLU A 37 8.18 1.86 -23.43
N LEU A 38 8.54 0.78 -22.73
CA LEU A 38 8.57 0.75 -21.28
C LEU A 38 9.62 1.73 -20.76
N THR A 39 9.26 2.49 -19.71
CA THR A 39 10.23 3.36 -19.03
C THR A 39 11.30 2.50 -18.32
N PRO A 40 12.46 3.07 -17.95
CA PRO A 40 13.47 2.34 -17.17
C PRO A 40 12.90 1.73 -15.88
N ILE A 41 12.00 2.45 -15.20
CA ILE A 41 11.31 1.97 -13.98
C ILE A 41 10.38 0.80 -14.30
N ASP A 42 9.59 0.88 -15.38
CA ASP A 42 8.71 -0.23 -15.79
C ASP A 42 9.52 -1.49 -16.14
N LYS A 43 10.67 -1.30 -16.79
CA LYS A 43 11.59 -2.40 -17.13
C LYS A 43 12.16 -3.05 -15.87
N GLU A 44 12.62 -2.24 -14.90
CA GLU A 44 13.15 -2.77 -13.65
C GLU A 44 12.07 -3.44 -12.80
N TYR A 45 10.87 -2.86 -12.71
CA TYR A 45 9.77 -3.49 -11.96
C TYR A 45 9.41 -4.86 -12.53
N LYS A 46 9.33 -4.96 -13.86
CA LYS A 46 9.12 -6.25 -14.53
C LYS A 46 10.29 -7.22 -14.26
N ALA A 47 11.52 -6.73 -14.32
CA ALA A 47 12.70 -7.54 -14.01
C ALA A 47 12.68 -8.04 -12.56
N ALA A 48 12.30 -7.22 -11.59
CA ALA A 48 12.15 -7.59 -10.19
C ALA A 48 11.08 -8.69 -10.00
N GLN A 49 9.94 -8.58 -10.69
CA GLN A 49 8.89 -9.61 -10.66
C GLN A 49 9.38 -10.96 -11.19
N GLU A 50 10.16 -10.96 -12.27
CA GLU A 50 10.75 -12.17 -12.84
C GLU A 50 11.88 -12.72 -11.96
N ARG A 51 12.75 -11.83 -11.47
CA ARG A 51 13.88 -12.14 -10.58
C ARG A 51 13.36 -12.79 -9.30
N PHE A 52 12.36 -12.22 -8.64
CA PHE A 52 11.87 -12.68 -7.34
C PHE A 52 10.51 -13.39 -7.39
N SER A 53 10.17 -14.02 -8.53
CA SER A 53 8.90 -14.75 -8.68
C SER A 53 8.70 -15.83 -7.60
N GLY A 54 9.78 -16.47 -7.13
CA GLY A 54 9.75 -17.46 -6.04
C GLY A 54 9.29 -16.87 -4.70
N LEU A 55 9.81 -15.70 -4.32
CA LEU A 55 9.40 -14.99 -3.11
C LEU A 55 7.96 -14.46 -3.24
N ILE A 56 7.60 -13.93 -4.41
CA ILE A 56 6.23 -13.45 -4.66
C ILE A 56 5.23 -14.60 -4.52
N ASN A 57 5.53 -15.77 -5.10
CA ASN A 57 4.67 -16.95 -4.98
C ASN A 57 4.56 -17.41 -3.52
N LEU A 58 5.67 -17.45 -2.78
CA LEU A 58 5.68 -17.78 -1.35
C LEU A 58 4.74 -16.87 -0.56
N VAL A 59 4.82 -15.55 -0.78
CA VAL A 59 3.97 -14.56 -0.10
C VAL A 59 2.50 -14.76 -0.47
N ASN A 60 2.19 -14.94 -1.75
CA ASN A 60 0.82 -15.17 -2.20
C ASN A 60 0.22 -16.46 -1.60
N GLU A 61 0.97 -17.56 -1.61
CA GLU A 61 0.56 -18.83 -0.98
C GLU A 61 0.29 -18.66 0.51
N ARG A 62 1.10 -17.84 1.18
CA ARG A 62 0.91 -17.51 2.61
C ARG A 62 -0.38 -16.75 2.84
N TYR A 63 -0.71 -15.77 1.99
CA TYR A 63 -1.95 -15.00 2.06
C TYR A 63 -3.19 -15.83 1.75
N GLU A 64 -3.09 -16.79 0.83
CA GLU A 64 -4.19 -17.68 0.44
C GLU A 64 -4.48 -18.79 1.48
N ASN A 65 -3.47 -19.17 2.28
CA ASN A 65 -3.62 -20.24 3.25
C ASN A 65 -4.49 -19.81 4.46
N PRO A 66 -5.69 -20.41 4.66
CA PRO A 66 -6.62 -20.02 5.73
C PRO A 66 -6.07 -20.21 7.16
N ASN A 67 -5.06 -21.06 7.34
CA ASN A 67 -4.44 -21.28 8.65
C ASN A 67 -3.39 -20.23 8.99
N SER A 68 -2.95 -19.52 7.97
CA SER A 68 -1.95 -18.48 8.05
C SER A 68 -2.44 -17.27 7.29
N THR A 69 -3.73 -16.89 7.31
CA THR A 69 -4.15 -15.55 6.85
C THR A 69 -5.19 -14.94 7.79
N ILE A 70 -5.14 -13.62 8.00
CA ILE A 70 -6.21 -12.87 8.66
C ILE A 70 -7.31 -12.43 7.68
N ALA A 71 -7.13 -12.67 6.37
CA ALA A 71 -8.14 -12.34 5.38
C ALA A 71 -9.39 -13.19 5.60
N GLU A 72 -10.54 -12.55 5.78
CA GLU A 72 -11.85 -13.17 5.98
C GLU A 72 -12.68 -13.19 4.68
N SER A 73 -12.16 -12.57 3.60
CA SER A 73 -12.83 -12.43 2.30
C SER A 73 -11.86 -12.38 1.12
N PRO A 74 -12.29 -12.76 -0.10
CA PRO A 74 -11.50 -12.61 -1.32
C PRO A 74 -11.07 -11.17 -1.61
N GLU A 75 -11.91 -10.19 -1.25
CA GLU A 75 -11.62 -8.77 -1.43
C GLU A 75 -10.45 -8.31 -0.54
N GLN A 76 -10.38 -8.81 0.69
CA GLN A 76 -9.24 -8.56 1.59
C GLN A 76 -7.96 -9.20 1.09
N LEU A 77 -8.04 -10.45 0.60
CA LEU A 77 -6.89 -11.13 -0.01
C LEU A 77 -6.33 -10.32 -1.20
N LYS A 78 -7.21 -9.92 -2.11
CA LYS A 78 -6.84 -9.06 -3.24
C LYS A 78 -6.20 -7.75 -2.78
N SER A 79 -6.70 -7.14 -1.71
CA SER A 79 -6.10 -5.92 -1.15
C SER A 79 -4.69 -6.13 -0.60
N PHE A 80 -4.39 -7.30 -0.01
CA PHE A 80 -3.04 -7.63 0.46
C PHE A 80 -2.07 -7.82 -0.70
N GLU A 81 -2.46 -8.57 -1.73
CA GLU A 81 -1.65 -8.74 -2.94
C GLU A 81 -1.39 -7.42 -3.67
N GLU A 82 -2.43 -6.58 -3.81
CA GLU A 82 -2.31 -5.28 -4.47
C GLU A 82 -1.38 -4.34 -3.69
N HIS A 83 -1.45 -4.36 -2.35
CA HIS A 83 -0.54 -3.59 -1.51
C HIS A 83 0.90 -4.07 -1.67
N ASN A 84 1.17 -5.37 -1.61
CA ASN A 84 2.53 -5.89 -1.79
C ASN A 84 3.11 -5.52 -3.17
N LYS A 85 2.30 -5.65 -4.23
CA LYS A 85 2.67 -5.24 -5.60
C LYS A 85 2.96 -3.73 -5.70
N GLN A 86 2.18 -2.91 -4.99
CA GLN A 86 2.35 -1.46 -4.94
C GLN A 86 3.64 -1.07 -4.19
N ILE A 87 3.92 -1.69 -3.05
CA ILE A 87 5.15 -1.47 -2.28
C ILE A 87 6.37 -1.83 -3.11
N LEU A 88 6.37 -2.98 -3.79
CA LEU A 88 7.44 -3.34 -4.71
C LEU A 88 7.62 -2.28 -5.81
N ASN A 89 6.53 -1.81 -6.42
CA ASN A 89 6.60 -0.79 -7.47
C ASN A 89 7.20 0.53 -6.95
N PHE A 90 6.77 1.00 -5.78
CA PHE A 90 7.29 2.22 -5.16
C PHE A 90 8.76 2.06 -4.74
N CYS A 91 9.14 0.90 -4.20
CA CYS A 91 10.53 0.59 -3.89
C CYS A 91 11.43 0.61 -5.13
N VAL A 92 10.98 0.03 -6.25
CA VAL A 92 11.73 0.08 -7.52
C VAL A 92 11.84 1.51 -8.03
N GLU A 93 10.73 2.26 -8.06
CA GLU A 93 10.72 3.65 -8.51
C GLU A 93 11.70 4.51 -7.68
N ARG A 94 11.59 4.45 -6.35
CA ARG A 94 12.43 5.23 -5.44
C ARG A 94 13.88 4.77 -5.45
N GLY A 95 14.12 3.46 -5.48
CA GLY A 95 15.46 2.89 -5.56
C GLY A 95 16.19 3.33 -6.83
N VAL A 96 15.52 3.31 -7.98
CA VAL A 96 16.08 3.81 -9.25
C VAL A 96 16.33 5.32 -9.20
N LYS A 97 15.38 6.11 -8.68
CA LYS A 97 15.52 7.58 -8.56
C LYS A 97 16.67 7.99 -7.63
N LYS A 98 16.84 7.28 -6.51
CA LYS A 98 17.95 7.47 -5.55
C LYS A 98 19.29 6.91 -6.06
N GLY A 99 19.28 6.21 -7.19
CA GLY A 99 20.50 5.67 -7.80
C GLY A 99 21.11 4.49 -7.02
N LEU A 100 20.28 3.66 -6.39
CA LEU A 100 20.75 2.45 -5.72
C LEU A 100 21.50 1.55 -6.70
N GLY A 101 22.63 1.00 -6.24
CA GLY A 101 23.36 -0.01 -7.01
C GLY A 101 22.56 -1.31 -7.10
N GLU A 102 22.86 -2.16 -8.08
CA GLU A 102 22.12 -3.40 -8.37
C GLU A 102 21.88 -4.28 -7.13
N LYS A 103 22.93 -4.52 -6.31
CA LYS A 103 22.82 -5.31 -5.07
C LYS A 103 21.89 -4.66 -4.04
N GLN A 104 21.94 -3.34 -3.87
CA GLN A 104 21.06 -2.63 -2.93
C GLN A 104 19.62 -2.64 -3.41
N LEU A 105 19.40 -2.44 -4.71
CA LEU A 105 18.08 -2.47 -5.31
C LEU A 105 17.45 -3.87 -5.21
N ALA A 106 18.20 -4.93 -5.53
CA ALA A 106 17.73 -6.31 -5.36
C ALA A 106 17.44 -6.67 -3.89
N THR A 107 18.22 -6.14 -2.96
CA THR A 107 17.98 -6.30 -1.51
C THR A 107 16.69 -5.59 -1.09
N LEU A 108 16.47 -4.37 -1.58
CA LEU A 108 15.25 -3.59 -1.35
C LEU A 108 14.02 -4.29 -1.94
N GLU A 109 14.10 -4.82 -3.15
CA GLU A 109 13.02 -5.58 -3.79
C GLU A 109 12.64 -6.82 -2.98
N ALA A 110 13.61 -7.57 -2.49
CA ALA A 110 13.37 -8.73 -1.63
C ALA A 110 12.70 -8.32 -0.31
N ALA A 111 13.17 -7.24 0.33
CA ALA A 111 12.56 -6.69 1.53
C ALA A 111 11.12 -6.22 1.28
N ALA A 112 10.88 -5.52 0.16
CA ALA A 112 9.55 -5.06 -0.27
C ALA A 112 8.57 -6.21 -0.47
N ILE A 113 9.02 -7.34 -1.02
CA ILE A 113 8.16 -8.52 -1.19
C ILE A 113 7.84 -9.16 0.17
N LEU A 114 8.80 -9.21 1.09
CA LEU A 114 8.68 -9.93 2.35
C LEU A 114 8.09 -9.11 3.51
N HIS A 115 8.06 -7.77 3.43
CA HIS A 115 7.77 -6.89 4.58
C HIS A 115 6.47 -7.24 5.31
N ASP A 116 5.46 -7.65 4.55
CA ASP A 116 4.10 -7.91 5.02
C ASP A 116 3.73 -9.39 5.07
N LEU A 117 4.71 -10.30 4.93
CA LEU A 117 4.47 -11.75 4.89
C LEU A 117 3.67 -12.23 6.11
N ALA A 118 3.93 -11.67 7.29
CA ALA A 118 3.33 -12.11 8.54
C ALA A 118 1.97 -11.46 8.87
N LYS A 119 1.43 -10.55 8.03
CA LYS A 119 0.01 -10.13 8.12
C LYS A 119 -0.94 -11.32 8.01
N SER A 120 -0.40 -12.44 7.55
CA SER A 120 -1.07 -13.68 7.40
C SER A 120 -1.14 -14.49 8.72
N GLY A 121 -0.25 -14.29 9.70
CA GLY A 121 -0.18 -15.14 10.90
C GLY A 121 -1.40 -15.06 11.83
N LYS A 122 -1.80 -16.20 12.40
CA LYS A 122 -2.51 -16.17 13.70
C LYS A 122 -1.51 -15.76 14.77
N PRO A 123 -1.92 -14.99 15.80
CA PRO A 123 -1.05 -14.74 16.93
C PRO A 123 -0.59 -16.07 17.54
N PRO A 124 0.66 -16.17 18.03
CA PRO A 124 1.11 -17.29 18.84
C PRO A 124 0.12 -17.55 19.99
N GLU A 125 0.01 -18.80 20.45
CA GLU A 125 -1.00 -19.19 21.45
C GLU A 125 -0.89 -18.34 22.73
N GLU A 126 0.33 -18.04 23.15
CA GLU A 126 0.68 -17.18 24.27
C GLU A 126 0.17 -15.74 24.12
N SER A 127 0.06 -15.24 22.89
CA SER A 127 -0.36 -13.88 22.53
C SER A 127 -1.77 -13.83 21.91
N ALA A 128 -2.48 -14.95 21.80
CA ALA A 128 -3.75 -15.05 21.08
C ALA A 128 -4.90 -14.21 21.68
N ASN A 129 -4.78 -13.86 22.96
CA ASN A 129 -5.71 -13.03 23.71
C ASN A 129 -5.28 -11.56 23.83
N ILE A 130 -4.16 -11.16 23.22
CA ILE A 130 -3.74 -9.76 23.14
C ILE A 130 -4.37 -9.13 21.90
N GLN A 131 -5.31 -8.21 22.13
CA GLN A 131 -5.98 -7.51 21.05
C GLN A 131 -4.98 -6.72 20.18
N ASN A 132 -5.12 -6.82 18.85
CA ASN A 132 -4.25 -6.17 17.85
C ASN A 132 -2.78 -6.63 17.87
N TYR A 133 -2.46 -7.76 18.50
CA TYR A 133 -1.08 -8.29 18.51
C TYR A 133 -0.50 -8.42 17.10
N MET A 134 -1.20 -9.09 16.19
CA MET A 134 -0.69 -9.30 14.82
C MET A 134 -0.47 -7.98 14.07
N LEU A 135 -1.31 -6.97 14.31
CA LEU A 135 -1.13 -5.65 13.74
C LEU A 135 0.17 -4.99 14.24
N ALA A 136 0.52 -5.17 15.51
CA ALA A 136 1.76 -4.64 16.06
C ALA A 136 2.99 -5.48 15.70
N ALA A 137 2.85 -6.80 15.64
CA ALA A 137 3.97 -7.76 15.59
C ALA A 137 4.37 -8.20 14.18
N HIS A 138 3.58 -7.93 13.13
CA HIS A 138 3.82 -8.52 11.81
C HIS A 138 5.21 -8.19 11.24
N GLY A 139 5.70 -6.96 11.36
CA GLY A 139 7.07 -6.63 10.94
C GLY A 139 8.14 -7.47 11.66
N GLU A 140 8.03 -7.63 12.98
CA GLU A 140 8.97 -8.44 13.76
C GLU A 140 8.89 -9.93 13.38
N ILE A 141 7.68 -10.47 13.20
CA ILE A 141 7.48 -11.87 12.81
C ILE A 141 8.05 -12.11 11.40
N ALA A 142 7.75 -11.23 10.45
CA ALA A 142 8.25 -11.33 9.08
C ALA A 142 9.78 -11.25 9.05
N ALA A 143 10.38 -10.31 9.77
CA ALA A 143 11.83 -10.19 9.89
C ALA A 143 12.48 -11.47 10.44
N ASN A 144 11.91 -12.06 11.50
CA ASN A 144 12.48 -13.29 12.09
C ASN A 144 12.38 -14.53 11.18
N GLU A 145 11.52 -14.52 10.15
CA GLU A 145 11.43 -15.61 9.17
C GLU A 145 12.43 -15.49 8.01
N VAL A 146 12.97 -14.30 7.75
CA VAL A 146 13.81 -13.99 6.57
C VAL A 146 14.94 -15.00 6.40
N LYS A 147 15.74 -15.23 7.45
CA LYS A 147 16.85 -16.18 7.39
C LYS A 147 16.40 -17.57 6.94
N SER A 148 15.33 -18.10 7.53
CA SER A 148 14.81 -19.43 7.19
C SER A 148 14.30 -19.51 5.75
N ILE A 149 13.75 -18.42 5.22
CA ILE A 149 13.28 -18.33 3.83
C ILE A 149 14.47 -18.41 2.87
N PHE A 150 15.53 -17.66 3.13
CA PHE A 150 16.74 -17.70 2.28
C PHE A 150 17.52 -19.02 2.41
N GLU A 151 17.44 -19.72 3.54
CA GLU A 151 17.96 -21.09 3.68
C GLU A 151 17.16 -22.10 2.84
N GLN A 152 15.85 -21.90 2.69
CA GLN A 152 14.96 -22.74 1.88
C GLN A 152 15.01 -22.38 0.38
N GLN A 153 15.34 -21.14 0.04
CA GLN A 153 15.46 -20.61 -1.32
C GLN A 153 16.84 -19.96 -1.55
N PRO A 154 17.95 -20.71 -1.44
CA PRO A 154 19.31 -20.16 -1.52
C PRO A 154 19.62 -19.51 -2.87
N GLU A 155 18.91 -19.87 -3.94
CA GLU A 155 19.03 -19.24 -5.24
C GLU A 155 18.63 -17.76 -5.23
N MET A 156 17.80 -17.32 -4.27
CA MET A 156 17.47 -15.90 -4.10
C MET A 156 18.68 -15.07 -3.66
N LEU A 157 19.60 -15.65 -2.86
CA LEU A 157 20.84 -14.98 -2.48
C LEU A 157 21.75 -14.76 -3.69
N THR A 158 21.80 -15.72 -4.62
CA THR A 158 22.55 -15.56 -5.88
C THR A 158 21.97 -14.43 -6.73
N LYS A 159 20.65 -14.23 -6.72
CA LYS A 159 20.00 -13.13 -7.45
C LYS A 159 20.27 -11.74 -6.85
N ILE A 160 20.59 -11.67 -5.56
CA ILE A 160 20.93 -10.43 -4.86
C ILE A 160 22.44 -10.15 -4.91
N LEU A 161 23.25 -11.17 -4.66
CA LEU A 161 24.69 -11.05 -4.40
C LEU A 161 25.56 -11.42 -5.60
N GLY A 162 24.98 -11.99 -6.66
CA GLY A 162 25.72 -12.58 -7.77
C GLY A 162 26.32 -13.94 -7.40
N GLU A 163 27.29 -14.39 -8.18
CA GLU A 163 28.03 -15.63 -7.92
C GLU A 163 29.23 -15.39 -6.98
N ASN A 164 29.60 -16.40 -6.19
CA ASN A 164 30.78 -16.41 -5.31
C ASN A 164 30.74 -15.42 -4.14
N TYR A 165 29.57 -15.18 -3.54
CA TYR A 165 29.45 -14.42 -2.30
C TYR A 165 30.00 -15.16 -1.09
N SER A 166 30.43 -14.41 -0.08
CA SER A 166 30.91 -14.96 1.20
C SER A 166 29.77 -15.20 2.20
N GLU A 167 30.04 -15.93 3.30
CA GLU A 167 29.09 -16.04 4.41
C GLU A 167 28.78 -14.67 5.04
N GLU A 168 29.79 -13.80 5.13
CA GLU A 168 29.63 -12.42 5.62
C GLU A 168 28.67 -11.60 4.73
N ASP A 169 28.75 -11.77 3.40
CA ASP A 169 27.81 -11.13 2.47
C ASP A 169 26.37 -11.57 2.71
N VAL A 170 26.16 -12.86 3.01
CA VAL A 170 24.84 -13.42 3.31
C VAL A 170 24.31 -12.85 4.62
N GLU A 171 25.10 -12.90 5.69
CA GLU A 171 24.70 -12.38 7.00
C GLU A 171 24.35 -10.90 6.93
N LYS A 172 25.18 -10.09 6.26
CA LYS A 172 24.91 -8.67 6.08
C LYS A 172 23.64 -8.40 5.28
N THR A 173 23.40 -9.16 4.22
CA THR A 173 22.22 -8.98 3.36
C THR A 173 20.94 -9.36 4.09
N ILE A 174 20.93 -10.51 4.78
CA ILE A 174 19.81 -10.93 5.61
C ILE A 174 19.54 -9.90 6.70
N SER A 175 20.58 -9.47 7.44
CA SER A 175 20.43 -8.44 8.48
C SER A 175 19.84 -7.14 7.93
N THR A 176 20.25 -6.72 6.73
CA THR A 176 19.72 -5.50 6.08
C THR A 176 18.24 -5.67 5.74
N ILE A 177 17.84 -6.82 5.21
CA ILE A 177 16.43 -7.12 4.90
C ILE A 177 15.60 -7.15 6.17
N GLU A 178 16.06 -7.86 7.20
CA GLU A 178 15.35 -7.96 8.48
C GLU A 178 15.18 -6.60 9.14
N GLU A 179 16.22 -5.77 9.14
CA GLU A 179 16.16 -4.41 9.68
C GLU A 179 15.18 -3.54 8.89
N ALA A 180 15.22 -3.57 7.56
CA ALA A 180 14.27 -2.84 6.72
C ALA A 180 12.82 -3.25 7.02
N ILE A 181 12.56 -4.55 7.17
CA ILE A 181 11.25 -5.08 7.55
C ILE A 181 10.87 -4.66 8.97
N ARG A 182 11.78 -4.57 9.94
CA ARG A 182 11.42 -4.03 11.26
C ARG A 182 11.10 -2.53 11.19
N CYS A 183 11.85 -1.79 10.39
CA CYS A 183 11.73 -0.33 10.29
C CYS A 183 10.51 0.15 9.49
N HIS A 184 9.92 -0.68 8.59
CA HIS A 184 8.71 -0.27 7.88
C HIS A 184 7.52 -0.01 8.84
N MET A 185 7.58 -0.64 10.02
CA MET A 185 6.65 -0.42 11.13
C MET A 185 6.97 0.83 11.96
N GLY A 186 8.00 1.62 11.61
CA GLY A 186 8.69 2.59 12.46
C GLY A 186 7.77 3.59 13.19
N PRO A 187 8.26 4.33 14.20
CA PRO A 187 7.42 4.94 15.24
C PRO A 187 6.27 5.77 14.68
N HIS A 188 5.10 5.15 14.55
CA HIS A 188 3.97 5.79 13.91
C HIS A 188 3.24 6.67 14.93
N PRO A 189 3.30 8.01 14.82
CA PRO A 189 2.49 8.86 15.69
C PRO A 189 1.00 8.53 15.52
N GLY A 190 0.22 8.76 16.58
CA GLY A 190 -1.23 8.58 16.53
C GLY A 190 -1.70 7.15 16.87
N PHE A 191 -2.50 6.54 15.99
CA PHE A 191 -3.22 5.30 16.30
C PHE A 191 -2.28 4.13 16.59
N MET A 192 -1.27 3.93 15.75
CA MET A 192 -0.33 2.82 15.88
C MET A 192 0.54 2.92 17.13
N THR A 193 0.94 4.12 17.57
CA THR A 193 1.59 4.32 18.89
C THR A 193 0.72 3.75 20.01
N ARG A 194 -0.58 4.06 20.05
CA ARG A 194 -1.49 3.57 21.10
C ARG A 194 -1.70 2.07 21.02
N ILE A 195 -1.76 1.51 19.81
CA ILE A 195 -1.85 0.06 19.62
C ILE A 195 -0.59 -0.61 20.18
N LEU A 196 0.59 -0.15 19.80
CA LEU A 196 1.86 -0.69 20.27
C LEU A 196 1.97 -0.60 21.80
N GLU A 197 1.66 0.56 22.39
CA GLU A 197 1.66 0.74 23.85
C GLU A 197 0.72 -0.24 24.57
N ASN A 198 -0.49 -0.45 24.04
CA ASN A 198 -1.46 -1.35 24.66
C ASN A 198 -1.02 -2.81 24.52
N VAL A 199 -0.51 -3.21 23.35
CA VAL A 199 0.03 -4.55 23.13
C VAL A 199 1.22 -4.80 24.06
N ASN A 200 2.18 -3.87 24.14
CA ASN A 200 3.35 -3.99 25.02
C ASN A 200 2.97 -4.03 26.51
N LYS A 201 1.94 -3.30 26.96
CA LYS A 201 1.42 -3.42 28.34
C LYS A 201 0.89 -4.82 28.64
N GLU A 202 0.22 -5.47 27.70
CA GLU A 202 -0.26 -6.85 27.88
C GLU A 202 0.89 -7.87 27.81
N LEU A 203 1.87 -7.67 26.92
CA LEU A 203 3.08 -8.50 26.85
C LEU A 203 3.87 -8.45 28.15
N GLN A 204 4.08 -7.25 28.71
CA GLN A 204 4.73 -7.07 30.01
C GLN A 204 4.01 -7.82 31.15
N LYS A 205 2.67 -7.78 31.19
CA LYS A 205 1.89 -8.53 32.19
C LYS A 205 2.10 -10.04 32.10
N LYS A 206 2.42 -10.54 30.91
CA LYS A 206 2.73 -11.95 30.63
C LYS A 206 4.21 -12.30 30.78
N GLY A 207 5.09 -11.31 31.00
CA GLY A 207 6.54 -11.49 31.08
C GLY A 207 7.21 -11.70 29.71
N GLU A 208 6.55 -11.30 28.63
CA GLU A 208 7.06 -11.37 27.26
C GLU A 208 7.85 -10.11 26.90
N MET A 209 8.71 -10.23 25.88
CA MET A 209 9.50 -9.11 25.38
C MET A 209 8.62 -8.09 24.65
N GLU A 210 8.96 -6.82 24.79
CA GLU A 210 8.29 -5.74 24.06
C GLU A 210 8.56 -5.81 22.56
N ILE A 211 7.53 -5.50 21.77
CA ILE A 211 7.66 -5.22 20.35
C ILE A 211 8.22 -3.81 20.18
N LYS A 212 9.16 -3.65 19.26
CA LYS A 212 9.75 -2.36 18.90
C LYS A 212 9.45 -2.03 17.45
N HIS A 213 9.16 -0.76 17.22
CA HIS A 213 9.01 -0.16 15.89
C HIS A 213 10.15 0.84 15.72
N PRO A 214 11.34 0.43 15.26
CA PRO A 214 12.50 1.30 15.14
C PRO A 214 12.41 2.24 13.92
N TYR A 215 13.09 3.39 13.99
CA TYR A 215 13.44 4.14 12.77
C TYR A 215 14.62 3.45 12.06
N PRO A 216 14.72 3.59 10.73
CA PRO A 216 15.95 3.23 10.00
C PRO A 216 17.17 3.90 10.61
N GLU A 217 18.30 3.19 10.68
CA GLU A 217 19.58 3.84 10.99
C GLU A 217 20.01 4.75 9.83
N GLU A 218 20.57 5.91 10.15
CA GLU A 218 21.02 6.90 9.16
C GLU A 218 22.00 6.26 8.16
N GLY A 219 21.66 6.33 6.87
CA GLY A 219 22.46 5.77 5.78
C GLY A 219 22.12 4.31 5.46
N ASN A 220 21.16 3.69 6.16
CA ASN A 220 20.55 2.43 5.74
C ASN A 220 19.51 2.70 4.64
N ILE A 221 20.01 2.95 3.43
CA ILE A 221 19.18 3.37 2.30
C ILE A 221 18.08 2.35 1.93
N VAL A 222 18.27 1.06 2.23
CA VAL A 222 17.26 0.03 1.98
C VAL A 222 16.09 0.20 2.95
N ALA A 223 16.37 0.32 4.25
CA ALA A 223 15.35 0.54 5.26
C ALA A 223 14.63 1.88 5.10
N GLU A 224 15.38 2.96 4.83
CA GLU A 224 14.84 4.29 4.54
C GLU A 224 13.90 4.25 3.33
N THR A 225 14.32 3.62 2.22
CA THR A 225 13.52 3.57 0.99
C THR A 225 12.27 2.70 1.15
N LEU A 226 12.36 1.57 1.88
CA LEU A 226 11.18 0.74 2.16
C LEU A 226 10.16 1.48 3.04
N LEU A 227 10.63 2.17 4.09
CA LEU A 227 9.75 2.98 4.93
C LEU A 227 9.07 4.09 4.11
N ALA A 228 9.83 4.81 3.28
CA ALA A 228 9.27 5.82 2.39
C ALA A 228 8.22 5.23 1.43
N ALA A 229 8.50 4.07 0.83
CA ALA A 229 7.55 3.39 -0.05
C ALA A 229 6.26 2.99 0.67
N ASP A 230 6.35 2.50 1.91
CA ASP A 230 5.18 2.15 2.70
C ASP A 230 4.34 3.38 3.09
N MET A 231 4.99 4.44 3.56
CA MET A 231 4.32 5.71 3.88
C MET A 231 3.71 6.33 2.62
N GLY A 232 4.41 6.24 1.48
CA GLY A 232 3.92 6.65 0.17
C GLY A 232 2.67 5.88 -0.25
N SER A 233 2.59 4.57 0.02
CA SER A 233 1.41 3.76 -0.29
C SER A 233 0.17 4.19 0.50
N LEU A 234 0.35 4.56 1.77
CA LEU A 234 -0.73 5.12 2.59
C LEU A 234 -1.17 6.49 2.07
N ALA A 235 -0.17 7.30 1.70
CA ALA A 235 -0.30 8.62 1.14
C ALA A 235 -0.65 8.62 -0.34
N ASP A 236 -1.04 7.48 -0.92
CA ASP A 236 -1.52 7.28 -2.28
C ASP A 236 -3.07 7.12 -2.32
N ARG A 237 -3.68 7.33 -3.50
CA ARG A 237 -5.15 7.39 -3.60
C ARG A 237 -5.80 6.08 -3.12
N LYS A 238 -5.23 4.94 -3.50
CA LYS A 238 -5.72 3.62 -3.12
C LYS A 238 -5.53 3.37 -1.62
N GLY A 239 -4.41 3.81 -1.05
CA GLY A 239 -4.15 3.81 0.39
C GLY A 239 -5.24 4.53 1.16
N ARG A 240 -5.66 5.71 0.69
CA ARG A 240 -6.80 6.44 1.29
C ARG A 240 -8.13 5.73 1.14
N GLU A 241 -8.42 5.14 -0.02
CA GLU A 241 -9.63 4.34 -0.22
C GLU A 241 -9.66 3.11 0.72
N LYS A 242 -8.51 2.49 0.97
CA LYS A 242 -8.32 1.44 1.98
C LYS A 242 -8.57 1.95 3.40
N VAL A 243 -7.99 3.11 3.76
CA VAL A 243 -8.23 3.73 5.08
C VAL A 243 -9.71 4.03 5.29
N LEU A 244 -10.39 4.63 4.31
CA LEU A 244 -11.83 4.90 4.38
C LEU A 244 -12.64 3.62 4.59
N THR A 245 -12.27 2.54 3.89
CA THR A 245 -12.91 1.23 4.05
C THR A 245 -12.70 0.68 5.47
N ILE A 246 -11.49 0.80 6.02
CA ILE A 246 -11.21 0.41 7.42
C ILE A 246 -12.05 1.25 8.38
N ARG A 247 -12.08 2.58 8.21
CA ARG A 247 -12.85 3.48 9.07
C ARG A 247 -14.35 3.21 9.03
N LEU A 248 -14.88 2.86 7.85
CA LEU A 248 -16.28 2.48 7.67
C LEU A 248 -16.64 1.17 8.39
N ASN A 249 -15.73 0.19 8.43
CA ASN A 249 -16.05 -1.15 8.93
C ASN A 249 -15.66 -1.38 10.40
N VAL A 250 -14.72 -0.61 10.95
CA VAL A 250 -14.25 -0.77 12.33
C VAL A 250 -15.06 0.13 13.28
N PRO A 251 -15.80 -0.45 14.27
CA PRO A 251 -16.70 0.32 15.13
C PRO A 251 -16.04 1.44 15.94
N PHE A 252 -14.76 1.28 16.28
CA PHE A 252 -14.00 2.31 16.99
C PHE A 252 -13.81 3.58 16.14
N PHE A 253 -13.40 3.43 14.88
CA PHE A 253 -13.20 4.56 13.98
C PHE A 253 -14.50 5.24 13.61
N ARG A 254 -15.56 4.46 13.31
CA ARG A 254 -16.90 5.00 13.10
C ARG A 254 -17.36 5.93 14.23
N LYS A 255 -17.17 5.51 15.49
CA LYS A 255 -17.53 6.34 16.65
C LYS A 255 -16.71 7.63 16.73
N GLN A 256 -15.43 7.60 16.34
CA GLN A 256 -14.61 8.81 16.28
C GLN A 256 -15.11 9.77 15.21
N ASP A 257 -15.45 9.24 14.02
CA ASP A 257 -15.94 10.03 12.90
C ASP A 257 -17.33 10.63 13.19
N GLU A 258 -18.23 9.83 13.78
CA GLU A 258 -19.55 10.27 14.26
C GLU A 258 -19.42 11.33 15.37
N HIS A 259 -18.44 11.20 16.26
CA HIS A 259 -18.20 12.16 17.33
C HIS A 259 -17.74 13.52 16.80
N LEU A 260 -16.75 13.54 15.89
CA LEU A 260 -16.27 14.78 15.27
C LEU A 260 -17.38 15.48 14.48
N SER A 261 -18.18 14.69 13.74
CA SER A 261 -19.35 15.20 13.02
C SER A 261 -20.36 15.84 13.98
N GLY A 262 -20.62 15.19 15.11
CA GLY A 262 -21.47 15.73 16.18
C GLY A 262 -20.94 17.02 16.79
N GLU A 263 -19.64 17.12 17.07
CA GLU A 263 -19.03 18.37 17.55
C GLU A 263 -19.19 19.51 16.53
N CYS A 264 -19.03 19.24 15.23
CA CYS A 264 -19.21 20.25 14.19
C CYS A 264 -20.64 20.77 14.12
N GLN A 265 -21.62 19.87 14.29
CA GLN A 265 -23.04 20.21 14.24
C GLN A 265 -23.45 21.17 15.37
N GLU A 266 -22.78 21.17 16.53
CA GLU A 266 -23.02 22.14 17.62
C GLU A 266 -22.73 23.60 17.20
N PHE A 267 -21.98 23.79 16.11
CA PHE A 267 -21.65 25.08 15.51
C PHE A 267 -22.37 25.32 14.17
N ASP A 268 -23.44 24.58 13.90
CA ASP A 268 -24.21 24.62 12.63
C ASP A 268 -23.37 24.28 11.37
N ILE A 269 -22.34 23.44 11.53
CA ILE A 269 -21.49 22.96 10.44
C ILE A 269 -21.81 21.51 10.14
N ASP A 270 -22.31 21.26 8.92
CA ASP A 270 -22.70 19.94 8.43
C ASP A 270 -21.49 19.18 7.87
N LEU A 271 -20.64 18.65 8.77
CA LEU A 271 -19.57 17.71 8.43
C LEU A 271 -20.10 16.29 8.57
N SER A 272 -20.07 15.50 7.50
CA SER A 272 -20.52 14.11 7.55
C SER A 272 -19.47 13.19 8.19
N PRO A 273 -19.87 12.02 8.72
CA PRO A 273 -18.91 11.01 9.17
C PRO A 273 -17.94 10.55 8.07
N GLY A 274 -18.38 10.54 6.80
CA GLY A 274 -17.51 10.24 5.67
C GLY A 274 -16.43 11.30 5.48
N GLU A 275 -16.79 12.58 5.54
CA GLU A 275 -15.84 13.69 5.48
C GLU A 275 -14.86 13.70 6.66
N ALA A 276 -15.34 13.42 7.88
CA ALA A 276 -14.50 13.23 9.06
C ALA A 276 -13.48 12.09 8.86
N ALA A 277 -13.94 10.96 8.32
CA ALA A 277 -13.08 9.82 8.00
C ALA A 277 -12.02 10.17 6.95
N LEU A 278 -12.39 10.97 5.94
CA LEU A 278 -11.47 11.45 4.91
C LEU A 278 -10.40 12.37 5.47
N LEU A 279 -10.79 13.35 6.30
CA LEU A 279 -9.84 14.25 6.97
C LEU A 279 -8.85 13.45 7.82
N SER A 280 -9.33 12.48 8.60
CA SER A 280 -8.44 11.63 9.39
C SER A 280 -7.49 10.80 8.52
N GLY A 281 -7.91 10.37 7.33
CA GLY A 281 -7.05 9.67 6.38
C GLY A 281 -5.94 10.57 5.83
N PHE A 282 -6.25 11.83 5.53
CA PHE A 282 -5.24 12.82 5.12
C PHE A 282 -4.29 13.18 6.27
N ASP A 283 -4.80 13.38 7.49
CA ASP A 283 -3.96 13.66 8.66
C ASP A 283 -2.99 12.51 8.93
N SER A 284 -3.40 11.26 8.70
CA SER A 284 -2.51 10.09 8.82
C SER A 284 -1.44 10.06 7.72
N ALA A 285 -1.77 10.46 6.50
CA ALA A 285 -0.79 10.55 5.41
C ALA A 285 0.24 11.68 5.65
N GLU A 286 -0.19 12.83 6.16
CA GLU A 286 0.71 13.93 6.52
C GLU A 286 1.63 13.54 7.69
N GLN A 287 1.10 12.84 8.70
CA GLN A 287 1.90 12.28 9.79
C GLN A 287 2.92 11.25 9.29
N ALA A 288 2.53 10.37 8.36
CA ALA A 288 3.41 9.39 7.74
C ALA A 288 4.54 10.04 6.93
N ARG A 289 4.24 11.12 6.18
CA ARG A 289 5.26 11.95 5.50
C ARG A 289 6.26 12.52 6.51
N ASP A 290 5.77 13.05 7.62
CA ASP A 290 6.61 13.74 8.61
C ASP A 290 7.55 12.79 9.38
N MET A 291 7.36 11.47 9.26
CA MET A 291 8.28 10.45 9.78
C MET A 291 9.54 10.28 8.93
N LEU A 292 9.53 10.73 7.68
CA LEU A 292 10.64 10.51 6.75
C LEU A 292 11.70 11.57 6.97
N GLU A 293 12.95 11.16 7.21
CA GLU A 293 14.08 12.09 7.41
C GLU A 293 14.62 12.65 6.08
N ASP A 294 14.54 11.88 5.00
CA ASP A 294 14.96 12.29 3.65
C ASP A 294 13.99 13.31 3.04
N GLU A 295 14.51 14.43 2.56
CA GLU A 295 13.70 15.52 2.00
C GLU A 295 13.05 15.14 0.67
N ASP A 296 13.78 14.43 -0.20
CA ASP A 296 13.27 13.99 -1.50
C ASP A 296 12.13 12.98 -1.35
N ASP A 297 12.20 12.08 -0.36
CA ASP A 297 11.10 11.18 -0.03
C ASP A 297 9.90 11.93 0.57
N ARG A 298 10.12 12.91 1.45
CA ARG A 298 9.03 13.76 1.98
C ARG A 298 8.33 14.52 0.87
N GLU A 299 9.07 15.11 -0.06
CA GLU A 299 8.50 15.87 -1.19
C GLU A 299 7.69 14.94 -2.09
N TRP A 300 8.22 13.76 -2.42
CA TRP A 300 7.49 12.75 -3.20
C TRP A 300 6.19 12.30 -2.51
N VAL A 301 6.22 11.98 -1.22
CA VAL A 301 5.01 11.64 -0.47
C VAL A 301 4.03 12.82 -0.44
N ASN A 302 4.53 14.05 -0.33
CA ASN A 302 3.70 15.25 -0.40
C ASN A 302 3.02 15.40 -1.77
N GLU A 303 3.71 15.12 -2.87
CA GLU A 303 3.10 15.10 -4.22
C GLU A 303 1.96 14.06 -4.31
N LEU A 304 2.14 12.87 -3.73
CA LEU A 304 1.09 11.83 -3.67
C LEU A 304 -0.12 12.29 -2.86
N ILE A 305 0.11 13.03 -1.77
CA ILE A 305 -0.95 13.67 -0.96
C ILE A 305 -1.70 14.69 -1.81
N GLU A 306 -1.00 15.64 -2.43
CA GLU A 306 -1.59 16.71 -3.22
C GLU A 306 -2.36 16.18 -4.43
N GLU A 307 -1.83 15.18 -5.14
CA GLU A 307 -2.53 14.58 -6.27
C GLU A 307 -3.87 13.98 -5.86
N SER A 308 -3.93 13.42 -4.66
CA SER A 308 -5.13 12.73 -4.20
C SER A 308 -6.18 13.64 -3.58
N LYS A 309 -5.86 14.90 -3.31
CA LYS A 309 -6.85 15.93 -2.99
C LYS A 309 -7.76 16.25 -4.20
N LYS A 310 -7.29 15.98 -5.43
CA LYS A 310 -7.96 16.39 -6.69
C LYS A 310 -9.19 15.57 -7.09
N GLY A 311 -9.53 14.51 -6.34
CA GLY A 311 -10.61 13.59 -6.71
C GLY A 311 -11.69 13.42 -5.64
N GLN A 312 -12.82 12.84 -6.05
CA GLN A 312 -13.87 12.40 -5.13
C GLN A 312 -13.56 11.01 -4.58
N TYR A 313 -13.96 10.75 -3.35
CA TYR A 313 -13.92 9.45 -2.69
C TYR A 313 -15.34 8.94 -2.47
N THR A 314 -15.45 7.63 -2.27
CA THR A 314 -16.72 7.00 -1.91
C THR A 314 -16.61 6.49 -0.49
N TYR A 315 -17.57 6.87 0.36
CA TYR A 315 -17.69 6.36 1.72
C TYR A 315 -19.11 5.85 1.90
N SER A 316 -19.28 4.53 2.02
CA SER A 316 -20.61 3.90 1.89
C SER A 316 -21.25 4.29 0.53
N GLU A 317 -22.39 4.97 0.52
CA GLU A 317 -23.05 5.49 -0.68
C GLU A 317 -22.73 6.98 -0.96
N GLU A 318 -22.02 7.64 -0.04
CA GLU A 318 -21.72 9.07 -0.10
C GLU A 318 -20.52 9.36 -0.99
N LYS A 319 -20.61 10.46 -1.76
CA LYS A 319 -19.47 11.03 -2.49
C LYS A 319 -18.92 12.21 -1.71
N ILE A 320 -17.68 12.08 -1.25
CA ILE A 320 -16.98 13.08 -0.44
C ILE A 320 -15.72 13.54 -1.14
N ASN A 321 -15.23 14.74 -0.85
CA ASN A 321 -13.94 15.20 -1.36
C ASN A 321 -13.21 16.04 -0.31
N TYR A 322 -11.89 16.15 -0.49
CA TYR A 322 -11.04 16.80 0.49
C TYR A 322 -11.35 18.29 0.65
N HIS A 323 -11.59 19.01 -0.45
CA HIS A 323 -11.77 20.47 -0.43
C HIS A 323 -13.04 20.90 0.33
N ASP A 324 -14.14 20.17 0.18
CA ASP A 324 -15.36 20.45 0.95
C ASP A 324 -15.15 20.11 2.43
N ALA A 325 -14.56 18.95 2.73
CA ALA A 325 -14.30 18.51 4.10
C ALA A 325 -13.35 19.45 4.86
N ILE A 326 -12.25 19.89 4.23
CA ILE A 326 -11.28 20.79 4.87
C ILE A 326 -11.86 22.17 5.14
N THR A 327 -12.68 22.69 4.21
CA THR A 327 -13.38 23.97 4.39
C THR A 327 -14.29 23.92 5.63
N LYS A 328 -15.02 22.81 5.82
CA LYS A 328 -15.86 22.61 7.00
C LYS A 328 -15.03 22.49 8.29
N ARG A 329 -13.89 21.79 8.25
CA ARG A 329 -12.95 21.73 9.40
C ARG A 329 -12.43 23.11 9.78
N GLU A 330 -12.03 23.93 8.82
CA GLU A 330 -11.53 25.30 9.07
C GLU A 330 -12.61 26.22 9.66
N GLN A 331 -13.85 26.11 9.18
CA GLN A 331 -14.99 26.81 9.76
C GLN A 331 -15.20 26.40 11.23
N PHE A 332 -15.14 25.11 11.52
CA PHE A 332 -15.32 24.58 12.87
C PHE A 332 -14.22 25.05 13.81
N GLU A 333 -12.95 24.97 13.39
CA GLU A 333 -11.82 25.45 14.19
C GLU A 333 -11.90 26.96 14.46
N THR A 334 -12.40 27.73 13.49
CA THR A 334 -12.64 29.18 13.65
C THR A 334 -13.75 29.44 14.67
N ALA A 335 -14.89 28.77 14.53
CA ALA A 335 -16.03 28.91 15.43
C ALA A 335 -15.68 28.51 16.88
N LYS A 336 -15.00 27.38 17.06
CA LYS A 336 -14.52 26.86 18.36
C LYS A 336 -13.51 27.80 19.04
N ARG A 337 -12.74 28.57 18.26
CA ARG A 337 -11.82 29.58 18.79
C ARG A 337 -12.56 30.82 19.27
N LEU A 338 -13.57 31.26 18.51
CA LEU A 338 -14.40 32.43 18.84
C LEU A 338 -15.32 32.16 20.04
N SER A 339 -15.74 30.91 20.28
CA SER A 339 -16.58 30.54 21.42
C SER A 339 -15.82 30.38 22.75
N LYS A 340 -14.48 30.35 22.71
CA LYS A 340 -13.59 30.31 23.89
C LYS A 340 -13.19 31.71 24.38
N VAL A 341 -13.59 32.76 23.67
CA VAL A 341 -13.50 34.18 24.06
C VAL A 341 -14.84 34.59 24.65
#